data_AF-A0AA42KY53-F1
#
_entry.id   AF-A0AA42KY53-F1
#
_cell.length_a   1.000
_cell.length_b   1.000
_cell.length_c   1.000
_cell.angle_alpha   90.00
_cell.angle_beta   90.00
_cell.angle_gamma   90.00
#
_symmetry.space_group_name_H-M   'P 1'
#
loop_
_entity.id
_entity.type
_entity.pdbx_description
1 polymer ?
#
loop_
_entity_poly.entity_id
_entity_poly.type
_entity_poly.pdbx_seq_one_letter_code
_entity_poly.pdbx_strand_id
1 'polypeptide(L)'
;MHWTTPWLGWLLAWIIAAGGGAGWLAQQRLQALNEGFQTNARIAHRLLSQQLVQHDAILATLALLQPQLSRDAGANATASDLARLYPQILGIAQRRADQPWPAHWPSTLDALEQQSRRSGHAHMDASRLAAGTLFVVQAGQPASYALALDLRAAVPTEEWPYPPSHSPVRIWLTQGDTQLLLQPGAPEADAPGWAWTQTKTLASPSQVLDLHERYKLHPRLLPWGPMLAWALVCALGLAGLRAAWQQRTARLRAEQLLQHGHVARLNTLGELAAGLAHELNQPLTAILSSSQAARRLLDDREPDVDAARQAMGQAAEQAKRASAVVGRLRRLVERPDTVAATQAVALQALVNDALHLLEPELRQRQVQVLQTVPAPLPPLHSDPIALQ
;
A
#
# COMPACT_ATOMS: atom_id res chain seq x y z
N MET A 1 27.38 -11.24 -14.66
CA MET A 1 26.43 -10.13 -14.88
C MET A 1 25.06 -10.52 -14.26
N HIS A 2 24.95 -10.59 -12.94
CA HIS A 2 23.66 -10.81 -12.25
C HIS A 2 23.66 -10.09 -10.89
N TRP A 3 23.60 -8.76 -10.94
CA TRP A 3 23.23 -7.94 -9.79
C TRP A 3 21.72 -7.68 -9.87
N THR A 4 20.90 -8.67 -9.53
CA THR A 4 19.53 -8.37 -9.12
C THR A 4 19.63 -7.82 -7.72
N THR A 5 19.68 -6.49 -7.60
CA THR A 5 19.63 -5.82 -6.30
C THR A 5 18.41 -6.35 -5.53
N PRO A 6 18.59 -6.96 -4.34
CA PRO A 6 17.51 -7.60 -3.59
C PRO A 6 16.38 -6.62 -3.24
N TRP A 7 16.62 -5.32 -3.37
CA TRP A 7 15.62 -4.27 -3.24
C TRP A 7 14.53 -4.30 -4.33
N LEU A 8 14.86 -4.71 -5.55
CA LEU A 8 13.91 -4.68 -6.68
C LEU A 8 12.73 -5.65 -6.46
N GLY A 9 12.98 -6.82 -5.87
CA GLY A 9 11.93 -7.80 -5.55
C GLY A 9 10.95 -7.31 -4.49
N TRP A 10 11.43 -6.62 -3.46
CA TRP A 10 10.57 -6.00 -2.44
C TRP A 10 9.73 -4.85 -3.00
N LEU A 11 10.31 -4.06 -3.90
CA LEU A 11 9.59 -2.99 -4.57
C LEU A 11 8.50 -3.53 -5.51
N LEU A 12 8.80 -4.58 -6.28
CA LEU A 12 7.80 -5.27 -7.10
C LEU A 12 6.67 -5.87 -6.25
N ALA A 13 7.00 -6.53 -5.15
CA ALA A 13 6.00 -7.07 -4.22
C ALA A 13 5.10 -5.95 -3.66
N TRP A 14 5.67 -4.79 -3.34
CA TRP A 14 4.90 -3.63 -2.90
C TRP A 14 3.99 -3.08 -3.99
N ILE A 15 4.49 -2.89 -5.22
CA ILE A 15 3.68 -2.39 -6.34
C ILE A 15 2.50 -3.34 -6.62
N ILE A 16 2.72 -4.65 -6.59
CA ILE A 16 1.66 -5.64 -6.84
C ILE A 16 0.61 -5.60 -5.73
N ALA A 17 1.01 -5.61 -4.46
CA ALA A 17 0.07 -5.59 -3.32
C ALA A 17 -0.69 -4.26 -3.21
N ALA A 18 0.02 -3.14 -3.34
CA ALA A 18 -0.56 -1.80 -3.29
C ALA A 18 -1.47 -1.57 -4.51
N GLY A 19 -0.99 -1.89 -5.72
CA GLY A 19 -1.74 -1.74 -6.95
C GLY A 19 -2.97 -2.63 -7.02
N GLY A 20 -2.88 -3.88 -6.56
CA GLY A 20 -4.01 -4.81 -6.52
C GLY A 20 -5.13 -4.31 -5.61
N GLY A 21 -4.83 -3.94 -4.36
CA GLY A 21 -5.86 -3.44 -3.45
C GLY A 21 -6.36 -2.04 -3.80
N ALA A 22 -5.50 -1.15 -4.30
CA ALA A 22 -5.93 0.15 -4.80
C ALA A 22 -6.86 0.01 -6.02
N GLY A 23 -6.55 -0.92 -6.94
CA GLY A 23 -7.39 -1.26 -8.08
C GLY A 23 -8.74 -1.83 -7.66
N TRP A 24 -8.76 -2.73 -6.66
CA TRP A 24 -10.00 -3.27 -6.11
C TRP A 24 -10.88 -2.20 -5.46
N LEU A 25 -10.30 -1.30 -4.65
CA LEU A 25 -11.02 -0.16 -4.06
C LEU A 25 -11.58 0.80 -5.12
N ALA A 26 -10.79 1.08 -6.15
CA ALA A 26 -11.22 1.89 -7.29
C ALA A 26 -12.40 1.23 -8.00
N GLN A 27 -12.31 -0.07 -8.30
CA GLN A 27 -13.37 -0.83 -8.95
C GLN A 27 -14.65 -0.83 -8.10
N GLN A 28 -14.55 -1.10 -6.80
CA GLN A 28 -15.70 -1.09 -5.89
C GLN A 28 -16.38 0.29 -5.85
N ARG A 29 -15.59 1.37 -5.83
CA ARG A 29 -16.11 2.74 -5.88
C ARG A 29 -16.83 3.03 -7.20
N LEU A 30 -16.26 2.63 -8.33
CA LEU A 30 -16.90 2.81 -9.65
C LEU A 30 -18.18 1.98 -9.76
N GLN A 31 -18.20 0.74 -9.27
CA GLN A 31 -19.39 -0.11 -9.25
C GLN A 31 -20.52 0.53 -8.46
N ALA A 32 -20.24 0.99 -7.22
CA ALA A 32 -21.24 1.66 -6.39
C ALA A 32 -21.82 2.92 -7.05
N LEU A 33 -20.97 3.72 -7.72
CA LEU A 33 -21.43 4.91 -8.46
C LEU A 33 -22.30 4.53 -9.66
N ASN A 34 -21.93 3.49 -10.41
CA ASN A 34 -22.71 3.03 -11.55
C ASN A 34 -24.07 2.45 -11.12
N GLU A 35 -24.11 1.66 -10.04
CA GLU A 35 -25.36 1.12 -9.48
C GLU A 35 -26.31 2.24 -9.01
N GLY A 36 -25.75 3.27 -8.36
CA GLY A 36 -26.49 4.47 -7.99
C GLY A 36 -27.05 5.21 -9.21
N PHE A 37 -26.22 5.41 -10.24
CA PHE A 37 -26.65 6.03 -11.50
C PHE A 37 -27.79 5.23 -12.16
N GLN A 38 -27.65 3.91 -12.32
CA GLN A 38 -28.66 3.05 -12.93
C GLN A 38 -29.98 3.03 -12.14
N THR A 39 -29.89 3.12 -10.82
CA THR A 39 -31.07 3.16 -9.94
C THR A 39 -31.78 4.51 -10.06
N ASN A 40 -31.05 5.61 -9.97
CA ASN A 40 -31.60 6.95 -10.12
C ASN A 40 -32.19 7.16 -11.51
N ALA A 41 -31.54 6.66 -12.57
CA ALA A 41 -32.06 6.74 -13.94
C ALA A 41 -33.38 5.96 -14.11
N ARG A 42 -33.52 4.81 -13.44
CA ARG A 42 -34.80 4.07 -13.43
C ARG A 42 -35.90 4.85 -12.71
N ILE A 43 -35.59 5.51 -11.60
CA ILE A 43 -36.53 6.34 -10.85
C ILE A 43 -36.96 7.55 -11.70
N ALA A 44 -36.00 8.30 -12.24
CA ALA A 44 -36.25 9.46 -13.10
C ALA A 44 -37.13 9.11 -14.30
N HIS A 45 -36.77 8.04 -15.01
CA HIS A 45 -37.56 7.52 -16.13
C HIS A 45 -38.99 7.12 -15.72
N ARG A 46 -39.15 6.43 -14.59
CA ARG A 46 -40.47 6.04 -14.07
C ARG A 46 -41.33 7.24 -13.72
N LEU A 47 -40.78 8.21 -13.00
CA LEU A 47 -41.51 9.41 -12.57
C LEU A 47 -41.96 10.25 -13.77
N LEU A 48 -41.07 10.52 -14.73
CA LEU A 48 -41.44 11.27 -15.94
C LEU A 48 -42.46 10.51 -16.79
N SER A 49 -42.30 9.20 -16.94
CA SER A 49 -43.29 8.39 -17.67
C SER A 49 -44.66 8.44 -16.99
N GLN A 50 -44.70 8.36 -15.66
CA GLN A 50 -45.95 8.45 -14.90
C GLN A 50 -46.62 9.82 -15.06
N GLN A 51 -45.86 10.91 -15.04
CA GLN A 51 -46.38 12.27 -15.28
C GLN A 51 -46.95 12.42 -16.70
N LEU A 52 -46.27 11.89 -17.72
CA LEU A 52 -46.76 11.95 -19.10
C LEU A 52 -48.04 11.12 -19.29
N VAL A 53 -48.10 9.91 -18.71
CA VAL A 53 -49.31 9.07 -18.73
C VAL A 53 -50.46 9.75 -17.98
N GLN A 54 -50.17 10.49 -16.90
CA GLN A 54 -51.16 11.28 -16.19
C GLN A 54 -51.74 12.39 -17.07
N HIS A 55 -50.92 13.08 -17.87
CA HIS A 55 -51.42 14.08 -18.83
C HIS A 55 -52.36 13.46 -19.87
N ASP A 56 -52.01 12.27 -20.38
CA ASP A 56 -52.87 11.53 -21.32
C ASP A 56 -54.21 11.14 -20.66
N ALA A 57 -54.18 10.71 -19.39
CA ALA A 57 -55.39 10.39 -18.64
C ALA A 57 -56.27 11.62 -18.37
N ILE A 58 -55.66 12.78 -18.07
CA ILE A 58 -56.38 14.06 -17.91
C ILE A 58 -57.06 14.43 -19.23
N LEU A 59 -56.35 14.38 -20.37
CA LEU A 59 -56.93 14.63 -21.69
C LEU A 59 -58.06 13.68 -22.04
N ALA A 60 -57.90 12.39 -21.76
CA ALA A 60 -58.93 11.40 -22.02
C ALA A 60 -60.18 11.65 -21.17
N THR A 61 -59.99 12.04 -19.92
CA THR A 61 -61.09 12.39 -19.00
C THR A 61 -61.79 13.67 -19.45
N LEU A 62 -61.07 14.70 -19.91
CA LEU A 62 -61.65 15.91 -20.49
C LEU A 62 -62.45 15.60 -21.76
N ALA A 63 -61.92 14.76 -22.64
CA ALA A 63 -62.58 14.30 -23.85
C ALA A 63 -63.85 13.46 -23.55
N LEU A 64 -63.88 12.73 -22.43
CA LEU A 64 -65.03 11.93 -22.02
C LEU A 64 -66.10 12.75 -21.29
N LEU A 65 -65.71 13.56 -20.30
CA LEU A 65 -66.64 14.35 -19.46
C LEU A 65 -67.20 15.57 -20.18
N GLN A 66 -66.51 16.04 -21.21
CA GLN A 66 -66.92 17.17 -22.05
C GLN A 66 -67.30 18.45 -21.26
N PRO A 67 -66.46 18.91 -20.31
CA PRO A 67 -66.77 20.11 -19.54
C PRO A 67 -66.87 21.34 -20.45
N GLN A 68 -67.80 22.24 -20.15
CA GLN A 68 -67.90 23.50 -20.88
C GLN A 68 -66.81 24.46 -20.41
N LEU A 69 -65.81 24.71 -21.25
CA LEU A 69 -64.87 25.82 -21.04
C LEU A 69 -65.55 27.07 -21.61
N SER A 70 -65.78 28.10 -20.78
CA SER A 70 -66.36 29.37 -21.24
C SER A 70 -65.47 29.98 -22.34
N ARG A 71 -66.06 30.65 -23.35
CA ARG A 71 -65.30 31.24 -24.49
C ARG A 71 -64.19 32.21 -24.07
N ASP A 72 -64.36 32.90 -22.94
CA ASP A 72 -63.34 33.77 -22.34
C ASP A 72 -62.36 33.01 -21.42
N ALA A 73 -62.69 31.77 -21.04
CA ALA A 73 -61.88 30.89 -20.19
C ALA A 73 -60.77 30.17 -20.95
N GLY A 74 -60.71 30.32 -22.28
CA GLY A 74 -59.48 30.08 -23.05
C GLY A 74 -58.32 31.02 -22.65
N ALA A 75 -58.57 31.96 -21.74
CA ALA A 75 -57.54 32.78 -21.11
C ALA A 75 -57.15 32.32 -19.68
N ASN A 76 -58.05 32.10 -18.69
CA ASN A 76 -57.58 31.93 -17.29
C ASN A 76 -58.49 31.24 -16.22
N ALA A 77 -59.81 31.00 -16.42
CA ALA A 77 -60.72 30.77 -15.26
C ALA A 77 -61.04 29.31 -14.86
N THR A 78 -60.97 28.34 -15.78
CA THR A 78 -61.00 26.88 -15.45
C THR A 78 -59.61 26.26 -15.53
N ALA A 79 -58.71 26.92 -16.28
CA ALA A 79 -57.27 26.76 -16.15
C ALA A 79 -56.83 26.99 -14.69
N SER A 80 -57.44 27.89 -13.91
CA SER A 80 -57.03 28.14 -12.53
C SER A 80 -57.31 27.02 -11.53
N ASP A 81 -58.28 26.12 -11.76
CA ASP A 81 -58.55 25.01 -10.82
C ASP A 81 -57.64 23.82 -11.10
N LEU A 82 -57.52 23.44 -12.38
CA LEU A 82 -56.58 22.41 -12.80
C LEU A 82 -55.13 22.87 -12.68
N ALA A 83 -54.77 24.11 -12.99
CA ALA A 83 -53.41 24.62 -12.81
C ALA A 83 -53.05 24.83 -11.34
N ARG A 84 -54.04 25.01 -10.43
CA ARG A 84 -53.80 24.97 -8.98
C ARG A 84 -53.39 23.58 -8.51
N LEU A 85 -53.98 22.53 -9.08
CA LEU A 85 -53.67 21.14 -8.75
C LEU A 85 -52.46 20.61 -9.51
N TYR A 86 -52.24 21.12 -10.72
CA TYR A 86 -51.21 20.70 -11.67
C TYR A 86 -50.47 21.93 -12.22
N PRO A 87 -49.48 22.46 -11.50
CA PRO A 87 -48.74 23.66 -11.91
C PRO A 87 -48.03 23.51 -13.26
N GLN A 88 -47.81 22.29 -13.72
CA GLN A 88 -47.23 21.99 -15.03
C GLN A 88 -48.18 22.23 -16.21
N ILE A 89 -49.49 22.41 -15.98
CA ILE A 89 -50.46 22.72 -17.02
C ILE A 89 -50.53 24.24 -17.20
N LEU A 90 -49.94 24.74 -18.29
CA LEU A 90 -49.92 26.15 -18.65
C LEU A 90 -51.28 26.64 -19.16
N GLY A 91 -52.07 25.76 -19.78
CA GLY A 91 -53.36 26.13 -20.34
C GLY A 91 -54.11 24.96 -20.95
N ILE A 92 -55.42 25.15 -21.12
CA ILE A 92 -56.34 24.17 -21.71
C ILE A 92 -57.14 24.87 -22.80
N ALA A 93 -57.22 24.27 -23.98
CA ALA A 93 -58.11 24.72 -25.04
C ALA A 93 -59.16 23.66 -25.35
N GLN A 94 -60.37 24.12 -25.66
CA GLN A 94 -61.46 23.30 -26.18
C GLN A 94 -61.82 23.81 -27.56
N ARG A 95 -61.98 22.89 -28.51
CA ARG A 95 -62.43 23.18 -29.87
C ARG A 95 -63.67 22.38 -30.19
N ARG A 96 -64.74 23.08 -30.59
CA ARG A 96 -65.93 22.48 -31.23
C ARG A 96 -65.81 22.58 -32.74
N ALA A 97 -66.53 21.72 -33.46
CA ALA A 97 -66.44 21.62 -34.92
C ALA A 97 -66.71 22.94 -35.68
N ASP A 98 -67.40 23.90 -35.04
CA ASP A 98 -67.77 25.21 -35.56
C ASP A 98 -66.74 26.32 -35.28
N GLN A 99 -65.67 26.05 -34.51
CA GLN A 99 -64.72 27.06 -34.03
C GLN A 99 -63.25 26.65 -34.32
N PRO A 100 -62.36 27.62 -34.62
CA PRO A 100 -60.93 27.38 -34.74
C PRO A 100 -60.27 27.23 -33.36
N TRP A 101 -59.05 26.67 -33.32
CA TRP A 101 -58.21 26.73 -32.12
C TRP A 101 -57.85 28.19 -31.78
N PRO A 102 -57.62 28.54 -30.49
CA PRO A 102 -57.25 29.89 -30.11
C PRO A 102 -55.90 30.32 -30.71
N ALA A 103 -55.78 31.58 -31.13
CA ALA A 103 -54.65 32.07 -31.93
C ALA A 103 -53.25 31.96 -31.29
N HIS A 104 -53.15 31.84 -29.95
CA HIS A 104 -51.88 31.70 -29.24
C HIS A 104 -51.34 30.25 -29.23
N TRP A 105 -52.16 29.28 -29.65
CA TRP A 105 -51.78 27.89 -29.78
C TRP A 105 -51.15 27.60 -31.15
N PRO A 106 -50.36 26.52 -31.28
CA PRO A 106 -49.73 26.17 -32.55
C PRO A 106 -50.73 25.93 -33.68
N SER A 107 -50.38 26.31 -34.91
CA SER A 107 -51.18 26.02 -36.11
C SER A 107 -51.15 24.53 -36.50
N THR A 108 -50.25 23.74 -35.90
CA THR A 108 -50.10 22.30 -36.09
C THR A 108 -51.23 21.48 -35.44
N LEU A 109 -51.97 22.07 -34.49
CA LEU A 109 -53.02 21.37 -33.73
C LEU A 109 -54.15 20.84 -34.63
N ASP A 110 -54.49 21.53 -35.72
CA ASP A 110 -55.50 21.06 -36.68
C ASP A 110 -55.14 19.68 -37.27
N ALA A 111 -53.87 19.51 -37.67
CA ALA A 111 -53.38 18.26 -38.22
C ALA A 111 -53.30 17.16 -37.15
N LEU A 112 -52.82 17.51 -35.95
CA LEU A 112 -52.72 16.58 -34.83
C LEU A 112 -54.08 16.12 -34.33
N GLU A 113 -55.10 16.98 -34.35
CA GLU A 113 -56.48 16.59 -34.05
C GLU A 113 -57.00 15.57 -35.06
N GLN A 114 -56.75 15.77 -36.35
CA GLN A 114 -57.15 14.78 -37.37
C GLN A 114 -56.44 13.44 -37.17
N GLN A 115 -55.16 13.46 -36.81
CA GLN A 115 -54.39 12.25 -36.50
C GLN A 115 -54.93 11.56 -35.23
N SER A 116 -55.30 12.35 -34.21
CA SER A 116 -55.97 11.86 -33.00
C SER A 116 -57.32 11.23 -33.32
N ARG A 117 -58.16 11.83 -34.17
CA ARG A 117 -59.43 11.23 -34.63
C ARG A 117 -59.24 9.89 -35.33
N ARG A 118 -58.17 9.73 -36.12
CA ARG A 118 -57.87 8.48 -36.84
C ARG A 118 -57.34 7.38 -35.92
N SER A 119 -56.50 7.76 -34.96
CA SER A 119 -55.82 6.80 -34.07
C SER A 119 -56.60 6.51 -32.78
N GLY A 120 -57.53 7.36 -32.38
CA GLY A 120 -58.23 7.29 -31.10
C GLY A 120 -57.39 7.69 -29.89
N HIS A 121 -56.14 8.11 -30.09
CA HIS A 121 -55.20 8.49 -29.04
C HIS A 121 -54.80 9.96 -29.13
N ALA A 122 -54.23 10.50 -28.06
CA ALA A 122 -53.71 11.85 -28.08
C ALA A 122 -52.41 11.92 -28.92
N HIS A 123 -52.13 13.09 -29.49
CA HIS A 123 -50.91 13.36 -30.25
C HIS A 123 -50.26 14.65 -29.77
N MET A 124 -48.92 14.67 -29.73
CA MET A 124 -48.18 15.84 -29.28
C MET A 124 -47.63 16.72 -30.41
N ASP A 125 -47.48 18.01 -30.11
CA ASP A 125 -46.61 18.94 -30.82
C ASP A 125 -45.42 19.30 -29.94
N ALA A 126 -44.23 19.01 -30.45
CA ALA A 126 -42.95 19.31 -29.83
C ALA A 126 -42.21 20.47 -30.53
N SER A 127 -42.87 21.24 -31.39
CA SER A 127 -42.32 22.42 -32.06
C SER A 127 -41.70 23.46 -31.10
N ARG A 128 -42.21 23.53 -29.86
CA ARG A 128 -41.69 24.39 -28.79
C ARG A 128 -40.94 23.64 -27.67
N LEU A 129 -40.52 22.39 -27.92
CA LEU A 129 -39.84 21.56 -26.93
C LEU A 129 -38.59 22.25 -26.37
N ALA A 130 -37.78 22.90 -27.23
CA ALA A 130 -36.58 23.63 -26.80
C ALA A 130 -36.87 24.77 -25.81
N ALA A 131 -38.05 25.37 -25.88
CA ALA A 131 -38.51 26.40 -24.93
C ALA A 131 -39.04 25.79 -23.61
N GLY A 132 -39.21 24.47 -23.54
CA GLY A 132 -39.79 23.76 -22.39
C GLY A 132 -41.29 23.52 -22.49
N THR A 133 -41.94 23.98 -23.56
CA THR A 133 -43.39 23.85 -23.74
C THR A 133 -43.73 22.70 -24.68
N LEU A 134 -44.64 21.83 -24.25
CA LEU A 134 -45.20 20.75 -25.05
C LEU A 134 -46.70 20.93 -25.20
N PHE A 135 -47.24 20.69 -26.39
CA PHE A 135 -48.69 20.70 -26.59
C PHE A 135 -49.18 19.29 -26.88
N VAL A 136 -50.33 18.91 -26.33
CA VAL A 136 -50.92 17.58 -26.56
C VAL A 136 -52.39 17.75 -26.86
N VAL A 137 -52.87 17.10 -27.93
CA VAL A 137 -54.24 17.21 -28.42
C VAL A 137 -54.91 15.84 -28.38
N GLN A 138 -56.13 15.81 -27.85
CA GLN A 138 -57.02 14.67 -27.96
C GLN A 138 -58.34 15.06 -28.61
N ALA A 139 -58.67 14.37 -29.70
CA ALA A 139 -59.94 14.56 -30.36
C ALA A 139 -61.09 13.90 -29.58
N GLY A 140 -62.23 14.57 -29.54
CA GLY A 140 -63.44 14.08 -28.88
C GLY A 140 -64.70 14.51 -29.62
N GLN A 141 -65.84 13.96 -29.21
CA GLN A 141 -67.17 14.37 -29.69
C GLN A 141 -68.03 14.78 -28.48
N PRO A 142 -68.67 15.97 -28.51
CA PRO A 142 -68.73 16.93 -29.62
C PRO A 142 -67.52 17.89 -29.72
N ALA A 143 -66.62 17.92 -28.73
CA ALA A 143 -65.47 18.82 -28.70
C ALA A 143 -64.14 18.07 -28.49
N SER A 144 -63.07 18.61 -29.06
CA SER A 144 -61.67 18.21 -28.88
C SER A 144 -60.99 19.08 -27.83
N TYR A 145 -59.97 18.55 -27.16
CA TYR A 145 -59.23 19.25 -26.11
C TYR A 145 -57.74 19.26 -26.40
N ALA A 146 -57.07 20.33 -25.97
CA ALA A 146 -55.63 20.46 -26.01
C ALA A 146 -55.08 20.93 -24.67
N LEU A 147 -53.92 20.42 -24.28
CA LEU A 147 -53.15 20.86 -23.11
C LEU A 147 -51.84 21.50 -23.55
N ALA A 148 -51.48 22.61 -22.91
CA ALA A 148 -50.16 23.20 -22.97
C ALA A 148 -49.44 22.86 -21.65
N LEU A 149 -48.29 22.22 -21.76
CA LEU A 149 -47.55 21.65 -20.64
C LEU A 149 -46.16 22.31 -20.54
N ASP A 150 -45.72 22.63 -19.33
CA ASP A 150 -44.33 22.94 -19.03
C ASP A 150 -43.61 21.67 -18.55
N LEU A 151 -42.73 21.15 -19.40
CA LEU A 151 -41.98 19.93 -19.11
C LEU A 151 -40.92 20.13 -18.01
N ARG A 152 -40.47 21.37 -17.75
CA ARG A 152 -39.56 21.65 -16.63
C ARG A 152 -40.32 21.60 -15.32
N ALA A 153 -41.53 22.16 -15.28
CA ALA A 153 -42.43 22.10 -14.13
C ALA A 153 -43.02 20.69 -13.91
N ALA A 154 -43.07 19.85 -14.94
CA ALA A 154 -43.50 18.46 -14.83
C ALA A 154 -42.50 17.55 -14.09
N VAL A 155 -41.27 18.01 -13.84
CA VAL A 155 -40.28 17.25 -13.05
C VAL A 155 -40.65 17.34 -11.57
N PRO A 156 -40.98 16.22 -10.89
CA PRO A 156 -41.42 16.25 -9.49
C PRO A 156 -40.23 16.53 -8.56
N THR A 157 -40.04 17.77 -8.15
CA THR A 157 -38.83 18.23 -7.43
C THR A 157 -38.56 17.51 -6.12
N GLU A 158 -39.59 17.01 -5.42
CA GLU A 158 -39.43 16.31 -4.14
C GLU A 158 -39.01 14.84 -4.29
N GLU A 159 -39.50 14.15 -5.32
CA GLU A 159 -39.19 12.74 -5.59
C GLU A 159 -38.05 12.57 -6.59
N TRP A 160 -37.57 13.66 -7.19
CA TRP A 160 -36.53 13.63 -8.20
C TRP A 160 -35.20 13.10 -7.61
N PRO A 161 -34.60 12.06 -8.21
CA PRO A 161 -33.44 11.39 -7.61
C PRO A 161 -32.12 12.20 -7.71
N TYR A 162 -32.16 13.37 -8.35
CA TYR A 162 -30.99 14.20 -8.60
C TYR A 162 -31.16 15.61 -7.99
N PRO A 163 -30.24 16.07 -7.12
CA PRO A 163 -30.39 17.36 -6.47
C PRO A 163 -30.27 18.52 -7.48
N PRO A 164 -31.15 19.54 -7.43
CA PRO A 164 -31.19 20.59 -8.44
C PRO A 164 -29.96 21.52 -8.42
N SER A 165 -29.32 21.72 -7.26
CA SER A 165 -28.20 22.65 -7.12
C SER A 165 -26.83 22.09 -7.54
N HIS A 166 -26.62 20.77 -7.43
CA HIS A 166 -25.30 20.14 -7.64
C HIS A 166 -25.42 18.70 -8.19
N SER A 167 -26.24 18.47 -9.21
CA SER A 167 -26.34 17.15 -9.81
C SER A 167 -25.09 16.81 -10.64
N PRO A 168 -24.48 15.62 -10.45
CA PRO A 168 -23.40 15.14 -11.30
C PRO A 168 -23.88 14.65 -12.67
N VAL A 169 -25.21 14.50 -12.86
CA VAL A 169 -25.82 13.94 -14.07
C VAL A 169 -26.44 15.06 -14.89
N ARG A 170 -26.11 15.08 -16.18
CA ARG A 170 -26.80 15.90 -17.18
C ARG A 170 -27.99 15.14 -17.71
N ILE A 171 -29.14 15.80 -17.77
CA ILE A 171 -30.42 15.21 -18.17
C ILE A 171 -31.08 16.10 -19.22
N TRP A 172 -31.43 15.50 -20.36
CA TRP A 172 -32.17 16.20 -21.41
C TRP A 172 -33.18 15.26 -22.07
N LEU A 173 -34.24 15.85 -22.60
CA LEU A 173 -35.23 15.16 -23.41
C LEU A 173 -34.99 15.48 -24.88
N THR A 174 -35.22 14.52 -25.77
CA THR A 174 -35.18 14.75 -27.22
C THR A 174 -36.42 14.23 -27.91
N GLN A 175 -36.77 14.92 -29.00
CA GLN A 175 -37.79 14.51 -29.94
C GLN A 175 -37.33 14.94 -31.34
N GLY A 176 -36.95 13.96 -32.17
CA GLY A 176 -36.23 14.23 -33.42
C GLY A 176 -34.95 15.03 -33.17
N ASP A 177 -34.83 16.18 -33.85
CA ASP A 177 -33.66 17.07 -33.74
C ASP A 177 -33.77 18.10 -32.59
N THR A 178 -34.92 18.17 -31.93
CA THR A 178 -35.14 19.14 -30.84
C THR A 178 -34.76 18.56 -29.49
N GLN A 179 -34.13 19.38 -28.65
CA GLN A 179 -33.66 18.97 -27.32
C GLN A 179 -34.12 19.97 -26.26
N LEU A 180 -34.52 19.44 -25.10
CA LEU A 180 -34.84 20.21 -23.90
C LEU A 180 -33.90 19.81 -22.77
N LEU A 181 -33.08 20.75 -22.31
CA LEU A 181 -32.22 20.55 -21.14
C LEU A 181 -33.06 20.67 -19.86
N LEU A 182 -33.25 19.55 -19.15
CA LEU A 182 -33.88 19.52 -17.84
C LEU A 182 -32.87 19.85 -16.74
N GLN A 183 -31.66 19.27 -16.84
CA GLN A 183 -30.62 19.44 -15.84
C GLN A 183 -29.23 19.58 -16.49
N PRO A 184 -28.47 20.65 -16.21
CA PRO A 184 -27.17 20.90 -16.83
C PRO A 184 -26.07 19.90 -16.41
N GLY A 185 -26.18 19.32 -15.22
CA GLY A 185 -25.19 18.40 -14.65
C GLY A 185 -23.94 19.11 -14.10
N ALA A 186 -22.85 18.36 -13.92
CA ALA A 186 -21.58 18.89 -13.45
C ALA A 186 -20.95 19.90 -14.44
N PRO A 187 -20.16 20.88 -13.96
CA PRO A 187 -19.30 21.65 -14.86
C PRO A 187 -18.43 20.67 -15.66
N GLU A 188 -18.39 20.84 -16.99
CA GLU A 188 -17.78 19.89 -17.96
C GLU A 188 -18.60 18.64 -18.33
N ALA A 189 -19.90 18.57 -17.99
CA ALA A 189 -20.74 17.45 -18.41
C ALA A 189 -20.76 17.22 -19.95
N ASP A 190 -20.57 18.28 -20.74
CA ASP A 190 -20.47 18.22 -22.21
C ASP A 190 -19.06 17.93 -22.74
N ALA A 191 -18.03 18.02 -21.90
CA ALA A 191 -16.66 17.83 -22.36
C ALA A 191 -16.44 16.41 -22.89
N PRO A 192 -15.55 16.21 -23.89
CA PRO A 192 -15.16 14.88 -24.35
C PRO A 192 -14.48 14.08 -23.22
N GLY A 193 -14.57 12.75 -23.27
CA GLY A 193 -13.99 11.84 -22.28
C GLY A 193 -15.02 10.88 -21.67
N TRP A 194 -14.59 10.05 -20.74
CA TRP A 194 -15.39 8.94 -20.21
C TRP A 194 -16.64 9.41 -19.47
N ALA A 195 -17.76 8.80 -19.81
CA ALA A 195 -19.05 9.05 -19.19
C ALA A 195 -19.88 7.78 -19.29
N TRP A 196 -20.76 7.57 -18.32
CA TRP A 196 -21.87 6.64 -18.48
C TRP A 196 -23.04 7.38 -19.08
N THR A 197 -23.66 6.78 -20.09
CA THR A 197 -24.81 7.35 -20.80
C THR A 197 -25.94 6.35 -20.80
N GLN A 198 -27.15 6.84 -20.59
CA GLN A 198 -28.36 6.05 -20.68
C GLN A 198 -29.39 6.81 -21.51
N THR A 199 -30.14 6.07 -22.32
CA THR A 199 -31.21 6.62 -23.15
C THR A 199 -32.41 5.70 -23.06
N LYS A 200 -33.58 6.25 -22.73
CA LYS A 200 -34.84 5.52 -22.64
C LYS A 200 -36.00 6.37 -23.13
N THR A 201 -36.80 5.81 -24.01
CA THR A 201 -38.05 6.41 -24.47
C THR A 201 -39.10 6.37 -23.36
N LEU A 202 -39.70 7.51 -23.03
CA LEU A 202 -40.72 7.64 -21.98
C LEU A 202 -42.01 6.88 -22.35
N ALA A 203 -42.67 6.30 -21.34
CA ALA A 203 -43.79 5.38 -21.55
C ALA A 203 -45.15 6.08 -21.74
N SER A 204 -45.21 7.10 -22.60
CA SER A 204 -46.48 7.68 -23.07
C SER A 204 -46.65 7.40 -24.57
N PRO A 205 -47.76 6.77 -24.99
CA PRO A 205 -48.06 6.54 -26.40
C PRO A 205 -48.20 7.85 -27.19
N SER A 206 -48.69 8.89 -26.53
CA SER A 206 -48.98 10.19 -27.12
C SER A 206 -47.77 11.12 -27.11
N GLN A 207 -46.85 10.89 -26.16
CA GLN A 207 -45.69 11.74 -25.87
C GLN A 207 -44.37 10.91 -25.88
N VAL A 208 -44.04 10.37 -27.06
CA VAL A 208 -42.78 9.67 -27.36
C VAL A 208 -41.58 10.63 -27.29
N LEU A 209 -41.00 10.76 -26.10
CA LEU A 209 -39.80 11.55 -25.82
C LEU A 209 -38.68 10.63 -25.35
N ASP A 210 -37.47 10.85 -25.83
CA ASP A 210 -36.30 10.12 -25.36
C ASP A 210 -35.64 10.86 -24.21
N LEU A 211 -35.56 10.19 -23.05
CA LEU A 211 -34.83 10.66 -21.89
C LEU A 211 -33.38 10.24 -21.99
N HIS A 212 -32.49 11.23 -22.04
CA HIS A 212 -31.05 11.02 -22.03
C HIS A 212 -30.46 11.47 -20.70
N GLU A 213 -29.62 10.60 -20.14
CA GLU A 213 -28.90 10.85 -18.90
C GLU A 213 -27.42 10.58 -19.13
N ARG A 214 -26.56 11.50 -18.67
CA ARG A 214 -25.10 11.39 -18.79
C ARG A 214 -24.40 11.70 -17.48
N TYR A 215 -23.67 10.72 -16.96
CA TYR A 215 -22.81 10.86 -15.78
C TYR A 215 -21.34 10.96 -16.22
N LYS A 216 -20.69 12.10 -15.97
CA LYS A 216 -19.28 12.30 -16.35
C LYS A 216 -18.33 11.65 -15.34
N LEU A 217 -17.38 10.85 -15.83
CA LEU A 217 -16.34 10.26 -14.98
C LEU A 217 -15.11 11.17 -14.95
N HIS A 218 -14.62 11.46 -13.75
CA HIS A 218 -13.38 12.21 -13.56
C HIS A 218 -12.50 11.58 -12.45
N PRO A 219 -11.16 11.77 -12.48
CA PRO A 219 -10.25 11.14 -11.53
C PRO A 219 -10.56 11.43 -10.06
N ARG A 220 -11.18 12.58 -9.75
CA ARG A 220 -11.57 12.92 -8.37
C ARG A 220 -12.67 12.03 -7.78
N LEU A 221 -13.37 11.22 -8.59
CA LEU A 221 -14.36 10.24 -8.10
C LEU A 221 -13.70 9.04 -7.43
N LEU A 222 -12.44 8.77 -7.79
CA LEU A 222 -11.67 7.68 -7.22
C LEU A 222 -11.36 7.94 -5.76
N PRO A 223 -11.35 6.89 -4.93
CA PRO A 223 -11.19 7.03 -3.51
C PRO A 223 -9.69 7.13 -3.18
N TRP A 224 -9.05 8.25 -3.55
CA TRP A 224 -7.60 8.46 -3.39
C TRP A 224 -7.13 8.30 -1.95
N GLY A 225 -7.89 8.81 -0.98
CA GLY A 225 -7.59 8.68 0.45
C GLY A 225 -7.38 7.21 0.89
N PRO A 226 -8.38 6.33 0.78
CA PRO A 226 -8.21 4.92 1.15
C PRO A 226 -7.24 4.16 0.24
N MET A 227 -7.09 4.51 -1.05
CA MET A 227 -6.05 3.91 -1.91
C MET A 227 -4.63 4.23 -1.40
N LEU A 228 -4.37 5.48 -1.00
CA LEU A 228 -3.11 5.89 -0.40
C LEU A 228 -2.89 5.24 0.97
N ALA A 229 -3.94 5.15 1.79
CA ALA A 229 -3.88 4.45 3.07
C ALA A 229 -3.54 2.97 2.90
N TRP A 230 -4.15 2.29 1.93
CA TRP A 230 -3.84 0.90 1.57
C TRP A 230 -2.37 0.76 1.13
N ALA A 231 -1.91 1.62 0.23
CA ALA A 231 -0.53 1.61 -0.23
C ALA A 231 0.48 1.81 0.92
N LEU A 232 0.14 2.69 1.88
CA LEU A 232 0.94 2.94 3.08
C LEU A 232 0.96 1.72 4.02
N VAL A 233 -0.18 1.06 4.24
CA VAL A 233 -0.26 -0.18 5.02
C VAL A 233 0.59 -1.29 4.38
N CYS A 234 0.50 -1.47 3.06
CA CYS A 234 1.37 -2.42 2.34
C CYS A 234 2.85 -2.05 2.47
N ALA A 235 3.20 -0.76 2.40
CA ALA A 235 4.58 -0.30 2.54
C ALA A 235 5.14 -0.62 3.93
N LEU A 236 4.39 -0.29 4.99
CA LEU A 236 4.79 -0.55 6.37
C LEU A 236 4.89 -2.05 6.65
N GLY A 237 3.92 -2.86 6.17
CA GLY A 237 3.95 -4.31 6.32
C GLY A 237 5.18 -4.94 5.66
N LEU A 238 5.50 -4.55 4.43
CA LEU A 238 6.68 -5.05 3.72
C LEU A 238 7.99 -4.54 4.32
N ALA A 239 8.04 -3.29 4.80
CA ALA A 239 9.20 -2.76 5.52
C ALA A 239 9.47 -3.55 6.80
N GLY A 240 8.42 -3.87 7.57
CA GLY A 240 8.50 -4.72 8.76
C GLY A 240 9.00 -6.13 8.44
N LEU A 241 8.45 -6.77 7.42
CA LEU A 241 8.90 -8.10 6.97
C LEU A 241 10.37 -8.08 6.51
N ARG A 242 10.77 -7.05 5.76
CA ARG A 242 12.15 -6.87 5.33
C ARG A 242 13.10 -6.69 6.51
N ALA A 243 12.73 -5.85 7.49
CA ALA A 243 13.52 -5.63 8.70
C ALA A 243 13.68 -6.93 9.52
N ALA A 244 12.61 -7.69 9.69
CA ALA A 244 12.66 -8.99 10.36
C ALA A 244 13.55 -9.99 9.61
N TRP A 245 13.49 -10.02 8.28
CA TRP A 245 14.34 -10.88 7.46
C TRP A 245 15.83 -10.49 7.55
N GLN A 246 16.13 -9.19 7.53
CA GLN A 246 17.49 -8.69 7.74
C GLN A 246 18.02 -9.03 9.14
N GLN A 247 17.19 -8.92 10.18
CA GLN A 247 17.60 -9.27 11.54
C GLN A 247 17.88 -10.77 11.69
N ARG A 248 17.05 -11.64 11.10
CA ARG A 248 17.27 -13.10 11.12
C ARG A 248 18.55 -13.48 10.39
N THR A 249 18.78 -12.91 9.21
CA THR A 249 20.00 -13.20 8.43
C THR A 249 21.25 -12.68 9.12
N ALA A 250 21.19 -11.53 9.80
CA ALA A 250 22.32 -11.02 10.60
C ALA A 250 22.66 -11.94 11.78
N ARG A 251 21.65 -12.46 12.49
CA ARG A 251 21.85 -13.41 13.61
C ARG A 251 22.51 -14.71 13.14
N LEU A 252 22.00 -15.30 12.06
CA LEU A 252 22.57 -16.52 11.49
C LEU A 252 24.03 -16.33 11.06
N ARG A 253 24.37 -15.18 10.47
CA ARG A 253 25.76 -14.86 10.11
C ARG A 253 26.66 -14.72 11.35
N ALA A 254 26.17 -14.11 12.42
CA ALA A 254 26.93 -14.00 13.66
C ALA A 254 27.22 -15.37 14.28
N GLU A 255 26.23 -16.27 14.30
CA GLU A 255 26.41 -17.66 14.77
C GLU A 255 27.44 -18.42 13.92
N GLN A 256 27.36 -18.29 12.60
CA GLN A 256 28.33 -18.91 11.68
C GLN A 256 29.75 -18.39 11.92
N LEU A 257 29.94 -17.08 12.11
CA LEU A 257 31.25 -16.51 12.40
C LEU A 257 31.84 -17.02 13.71
N LEU A 258 31.02 -17.18 14.75
CA LEU A 258 31.45 -17.76 16.04
C LEU A 258 31.90 -19.22 15.88
N GLN A 259 31.15 -20.02 15.11
CA GLN A 259 31.52 -21.41 14.82
C GLN A 259 32.83 -21.50 14.05
N HIS A 260 33.01 -20.68 13.01
CA HIS A 260 34.26 -20.63 12.26
C HIS A 260 35.45 -20.17 13.11
N GLY A 261 35.26 -19.19 13.98
CA GLY A 261 36.30 -18.75 14.93
C GLY A 261 36.74 -19.86 15.89
N HIS A 262 35.80 -20.67 16.38
CA HIS A 262 36.12 -21.82 17.24
C HIS A 262 36.91 -22.90 16.50
N VAL A 263 36.49 -23.26 15.28
CA VAL A 263 37.19 -24.25 14.44
C VAL A 263 38.59 -23.75 14.05
N ALA A 264 38.72 -22.49 13.68
CA ALA A 264 40.02 -21.90 13.36
C ALA A 264 40.97 -21.94 14.57
N ARG A 265 40.49 -21.58 15.77
CA ARG A 265 41.27 -21.66 17.02
C ARG A 265 41.71 -23.09 17.34
N LEU A 266 40.82 -24.07 17.21
CA LEU A 266 41.15 -25.47 17.42
C LEU A 266 42.21 -25.98 16.43
N ASN A 267 42.11 -25.59 15.16
CA ASN A 267 43.10 -25.97 14.15
C ASN A 267 44.49 -25.39 14.47
N THR A 268 44.56 -24.10 14.85
CA THR A 268 45.82 -23.46 15.26
C THR A 268 46.43 -24.10 16.51
N LEU A 269 45.61 -24.47 17.50
CA LEU A 269 46.08 -25.17 18.70
C LEU A 269 46.59 -26.59 18.37
N GLY A 270 45.95 -27.29 17.43
CA GLY A 270 46.41 -28.60 16.96
C GLY A 270 47.79 -28.53 16.30
N GLU A 271 48.02 -27.54 15.44
CA GLU A 271 49.30 -27.32 14.76
C GLU A 271 50.42 -26.96 15.75
N LEU A 272 50.14 -26.06 16.71
CA LEU A 272 51.08 -25.69 17.77
C LEU A 272 51.38 -26.85 18.73
N ALA A 273 50.38 -27.64 19.10
CA ALA A 273 50.56 -28.80 19.97
C ALA A 273 51.44 -29.87 19.32
N ALA A 274 51.29 -30.11 18.00
CA ALA A 274 52.15 -31.03 17.25
C ALA A 274 53.61 -30.56 17.21
N GLY A 275 53.85 -29.26 16.99
CA GLY A 275 55.19 -28.67 17.05
C GLY A 275 55.83 -28.79 18.44
N LEU A 276 55.07 -28.51 19.49
CA LEU A 276 55.53 -28.64 20.88
C LEU A 276 55.83 -30.10 21.27
N ALA A 277 55.02 -31.05 20.82
CA ALA A 277 55.29 -32.47 21.04
C ALA A 277 56.60 -32.90 20.37
N HIS A 278 56.88 -32.38 19.17
CA HIS A 278 58.14 -32.63 18.48
C HIS A 278 59.33 -32.00 19.23
N GLU A 279 59.21 -30.75 19.67
CA GLU A 279 60.23 -30.07 20.48
C GLU A 279 60.47 -30.74 21.84
N LEU A 280 59.46 -31.38 22.46
CA LEU A 280 59.61 -32.13 23.71
C LEU A 280 60.33 -33.46 23.53
N ASN A 281 60.08 -34.16 22.42
CA ASN A 281 60.71 -35.45 22.17
C ASN A 281 62.23 -35.34 21.96
N GLN A 282 62.72 -34.20 21.46
CA GLN A 282 64.15 -33.95 21.25
C GLN A 282 64.98 -34.01 22.54
N PRO A 283 64.74 -33.19 23.59
CA PRO A 283 65.50 -33.25 24.83
C PRO A 283 65.26 -34.57 25.57
N LEU A 284 64.06 -35.16 25.51
CA LEU A 284 63.80 -36.46 26.15
C LEU A 284 64.65 -37.58 25.54
N THR A 285 64.79 -37.58 24.21
CA THR A 285 65.66 -38.52 23.51
C THR A 285 67.13 -38.29 23.85
N ALA A 286 67.55 -37.02 23.97
CA ALA A 286 68.91 -36.66 24.38
C ALA A 286 69.21 -37.07 25.83
N ILE A 287 68.28 -36.86 26.76
CA ILE A 287 68.37 -37.30 28.17
C ILE A 287 68.57 -38.81 28.21
N LEU A 288 67.74 -39.57 27.50
CA LEU A 288 67.83 -41.03 27.47
C LEU A 288 69.17 -41.50 26.90
N SER A 289 69.62 -40.92 25.78
CA SER A 289 70.89 -41.26 25.13
C SER A 289 72.09 -40.96 26.04
N SER A 290 72.16 -39.75 26.62
CA SER A 290 73.22 -39.35 27.55
C SER A 290 73.20 -40.21 28.82
N SER A 291 72.02 -40.61 29.30
CA SER A 291 71.90 -41.49 30.47
C SER A 291 72.37 -42.92 30.19
N GLN A 292 72.05 -43.46 29.02
CA GLN A 292 72.54 -44.77 28.58
C GLN A 292 74.05 -44.75 28.33
N ALA A 293 74.59 -43.67 27.76
CA ALA A 293 76.02 -43.51 27.55
C ALA A 293 76.78 -43.47 28.88
N ALA A 294 76.31 -42.67 29.85
CA ALA A 294 76.89 -42.63 31.18
C ALA A 294 76.86 -44.01 31.86
N ARG A 295 75.75 -44.75 31.76
CA ARG A 295 75.65 -46.11 32.31
C ARG A 295 76.67 -47.06 31.67
N ARG A 296 76.79 -47.05 30.34
CA ARG A 296 77.77 -47.89 29.63
C ARG A 296 79.20 -47.59 30.06
N LEU A 297 79.56 -46.31 30.19
CA LEU A 297 80.90 -45.88 30.64
C LEU A 297 81.21 -46.29 32.08
N LEU A 298 80.19 -46.43 32.93
CA LEU A 298 80.33 -46.90 34.31
C LEU A 298 80.37 -48.44 34.45
N ASP A 299 79.82 -49.17 33.47
CA ASP A 299 79.80 -50.64 33.44
C ASP A 299 81.10 -51.24 32.83
N ASP A 300 82.00 -50.41 32.31
CA ASP A 300 83.29 -50.85 31.73
C ASP A 300 84.28 -51.35 32.80
N ARG A 301 85.21 -52.21 32.39
CA ARG A 301 86.21 -52.83 33.29
C ARG A 301 87.11 -51.82 34.01
N GLU A 302 87.35 -50.67 33.40
CA GLU A 302 88.04 -49.53 33.98
C GLU A 302 87.18 -48.27 33.70
N PRO A 303 86.31 -47.87 34.65
CA PRO A 303 85.30 -46.83 34.39
C PRO A 303 85.90 -45.44 34.16
N ASP A 304 85.49 -44.78 33.07
CA ASP A 304 85.75 -43.34 32.85
C ASP A 304 84.69 -42.51 33.57
N VAL A 305 84.95 -42.24 34.85
CA VAL A 305 84.04 -41.52 35.75
C VAL A 305 83.82 -40.06 35.29
N ASP A 306 84.83 -39.44 34.66
CA ASP A 306 84.74 -38.05 34.21
C ASP A 306 83.86 -37.93 32.96
N ALA A 307 84.02 -38.84 31.99
CA ALA A 307 83.14 -38.91 30.82
C ALA A 307 81.69 -39.25 31.22
N ALA A 308 81.49 -40.16 32.16
CA ALA A 308 80.16 -40.48 32.70
C ALA A 308 79.51 -39.27 33.40
N ARG A 309 80.28 -38.50 34.18
CA ARG A 309 79.83 -37.26 34.82
C ARG A 309 79.44 -36.20 33.80
N GLN A 310 80.20 -36.05 32.71
CA GLN A 310 79.86 -35.13 31.62
C GLN A 310 78.56 -35.54 30.93
N ALA A 311 78.38 -36.83 30.63
CA ALA A 311 77.13 -37.34 30.04
C ALA A 311 75.92 -37.11 30.97
N MET A 312 76.07 -37.31 32.28
CA MET A 312 75.05 -36.95 33.28
C MET A 312 74.75 -35.45 33.33
N GLY A 313 75.78 -34.60 33.21
CA GLY A 313 75.62 -33.15 33.11
C GLY A 313 74.82 -32.73 31.88
N GLN A 314 75.08 -33.35 30.72
CA GLN A 314 74.30 -33.14 29.50
C GLN A 314 72.83 -33.56 29.67
N ALA A 315 72.58 -34.70 30.33
CA ALA A 315 71.22 -35.12 30.64
C ALA A 315 70.49 -34.12 31.55
N ALA A 316 71.16 -33.57 32.56
CA ALA A 316 70.59 -32.55 33.44
C ALA A 316 70.23 -31.25 32.70
N GLU A 317 71.09 -30.78 31.79
CA GLU A 317 70.80 -29.59 30.97
C GLU A 317 69.63 -29.84 30.00
N GLN A 318 69.55 -31.01 29.36
CA GLN A 318 68.42 -31.34 28.51
C GLN A 318 67.11 -31.50 29.30
N ALA A 319 67.17 -31.99 30.54
CA ALA A 319 66.01 -32.03 31.43
C ALA A 319 65.48 -30.62 31.76
N LYS A 320 66.37 -29.65 32.05
CA LYS A 320 65.97 -28.24 32.22
C LYS A 320 65.31 -27.68 30.96
N ARG A 321 65.85 -27.99 29.77
CA ARG A 321 65.26 -27.58 28.48
C ARG A 321 63.87 -28.20 28.28
N ALA A 322 63.69 -29.49 28.58
CA ALA A 322 62.38 -30.15 28.52
C ALA A 322 61.36 -29.47 29.46
N SER A 323 61.76 -29.16 30.70
CA SER A 323 60.91 -28.43 31.65
C SER A 323 60.51 -27.03 31.15
N ALA A 324 61.41 -26.32 30.48
CA ALA A 324 61.10 -25.03 29.87
C ALA A 324 60.06 -25.15 28.74
N VAL A 325 60.15 -26.19 27.90
CA VAL A 325 59.15 -26.46 26.84
C VAL A 325 57.79 -26.82 27.45
N VAL A 326 57.75 -27.65 28.49
CA VAL A 326 56.51 -27.97 29.24
C VAL A 326 55.90 -26.70 29.86
N GLY A 327 56.73 -25.82 30.42
CA GLY A 327 56.28 -24.53 30.96
C GLY A 327 55.69 -23.60 29.89
N ARG A 328 56.21 -23.62 28.66
CA ARG A 328 55.61 -22.90 27.52
C ARG A 328 54.26 -23.51 27.09
N LEU A 329 54.17 -24.84 27.02
CA LEU A 329 52.92 -25.55 26.69
C LEU A 329 51.82 -25.24 27.70
N ARG A 330 52.14 -25.29 29.00
CA ARG A 330 51.18 -24.98 30.07
C ARG A 330 50.62 -23.57 29.96
N ARG A 331 51.48 -22.57 29.71
CA ARG A 331 51.07 -21.17 29.48
C ARG A 331 50.20 -20.98 28.25
N LEU A 332 50.38 -21.82 27.22
CA LEU A 332 49.58 -21.75 25.99
C LEU A 332 48.16 -22.37 26.17
N VAL A 333 48.02 -23.33 27.08
CA VAL A 333 46.78 -24.09 27.33
C VAL A 333 45.95 -23.48 28.47
N GLU A 334 46.59 -22.83 29.45
CA GLU A 334 45.88 -22.08 30.49
C GLU A 334 45.07 -20.94 29.83
N ARG A 335 43.74 -21.02 30.00
CA ARG A 335 42.78 -20.06 29.43
C ARG A 335 43.00 -18.67 30.05
N PRO A 336 42.87 -17.58 29.26
CA PRO A 336 42.68 -16.23 29.80
C PRO A 336 41.35 -16.03 30.56
N ASP A 337 40.45 -17.02 30.56
CA ASP A 337 39.08 -16.91 31.09
C ASP A 337 38.91 -17.35 32.55
N THR A 338 39.96 -17.82 33.24
CA THR A 338 39.94 -17.77 34.70
C THR A 338 40.29 -16.35 35.09
N VAL A 339 39.29 -15.59 35.53
CA VAL A 339 39.43 -14.30 36.22
C VAL A 339 40.58 -14.42 37.21
N ALA A 340 41.79 -14.03 36.80
CA ALA A 340 42.90 -13.85 37.70
C ALA A 340 42.45 -12.72 38.61
N ALA A 341 42.21 -13.04 39.89
CA ALA A 341 41.76 -12.06 40.85
C ALA A 341 42.76 -10.90 40.83
N THR A 342 42.32 -9.74 40.35
CA THR A 342 43.08 -8.50 40.43
C THR A 342 43.54 -8.32 41.87
N GLN A 343 44.85 -8.42 42.10
CA GLN A 343 45.45 -8.20 43.40
C GLN A 343 46.25 -6.90 43.39
N ALA A 344 46.49 -6.31 44.56
CA ALA A 344 47.35 -5.15 44.67
C ALA A 344 48.80 -5.57 44.36
N VAL A 345 49.34 -5.08 43.24
CA VAL A 345 50.71 -5.35 42.79
C VAL A 345 51.59 -4.14 43.04
N ALA A 346 52.71 -4.35 43.73
CA ALA A 346 53.77 -3.35 43.84
C ALA A 346 54.62 -3.37 42.56
N LEU A 347 54.44 -2.38 41.69
CA LEU A 347 55.16 -2.25 40.40
C LEU A 347 56.69 -2.38 40.57
N GLN A 348 57.25 -1.81 41.65
CA GLN A 348 58.67 -1.92 41.97
C GLN A 348 59.11 -3.38 42.11
N ALA A 349 58.35 -4.19 42.84
CA ALA A 349 58.69 -5.60 43.06
C ALA A 349 58.61 -6.39 41.75
N LEU A 350 57.58 -6.13 40.95
CA LEU A 350 57.40 -6.80 39.65
C LEU A 350 58.55 -6.51 38.69
N VAL A 351 58.98 -5.25 38.60
CA VAL A 351 60.11 -4.85 37.75
C VAL A 351 61.40 -5.51 38.24
N ASN A 352 61.60 -5.61 39.55
CA ASN A 352 62.78 -6.30 40.11
C ASN A 352 62.77 -7.79 39.76
N ASP A 353 61.62 -8.46 39.86
CA ASP A 353 61.50 -9.89 39.50
C ASP A 353 61.76 -10.12 38.00
N ALA A 354 61.24 -9.25 37.13
CA ALA A 354 61.50 -9.30 35.69
C ALA A 354 62.99 -9.08 35.36
N LEU A 355 63.65 -8.13 36.04
CA LEU A 355 65.09 -7.88 35.88
C LEU A 355 65.93 -9.06 36.38
N HIS A 356 65.53 -9.73 37.46
CA HIS A 356 66.20 -10.94 37.94
C HIS A 356 66.11 -12.08 36.92
N LEU A 357 64.98 -12.23 36.22
CA LEU A 357 64.83 -13.21 35.14
C LEU A 357 65.74 -12.91 33.94
N LEU A 358 65.92 -11.63 33.61
CA LEU A 358 66.77 -11.17 32.50
C LEU A 358 68.25 -11.08 32.86
N GLU A 359 68.61 -11.19 34.14
CA GLU A 359 69.97 -11.00 34.64
C GLU A 359 71.04 -11.85 33.92
N PRO A 360 70.80 -13.14 33.59
CA PRO A 360 71.79 -13.93 32.85
C PRO A 360 72.10 -13.35 31.46
N GLU A 361 71.09 -12.89 30.72
CA GLU A 361 71.26 -12.28 29.40
C GLU A 361 71.88 -10.88 29.49
N LEU A 362 71.46 -10.08 30.47
CA LEU A 362 72.00 -8.74 30.71
C LEU A 362 73.50 -8.80 31.04
N ARG A 363 73.93 -9.77 31.86
CA ARG A 363 75.36 -10.02 32.12
C ARG A 363 76.10 -10.48 30.88
N GLN A 364 75.54 -11.42 30.11
CA GLN A 364 76.18 -11.92 28.89
C GLN A 364 76.41 -10.81 27.86
N ARG A 365 75.50 -9.84 27.78
CA ARG A 365 75.55 -8.70 26.84
C ARG A 365 76.17 -7.44 27.44
N GLN A 366 76.68 -7.49 28.68
CA GLN A 366 77.29 -6.36 29.39
C GLN A 366 76.40 -5.10 29.45
N VAL A 367 75.08 -5.30 29.60
CA VAL A 367 74.11 -4.20 29.68
C VAL A 367 73.88 -3.82 31.13
N GLN A 368 74.11 -2.55 31.48
CA GLN A 368 73.71 -1.99 32.78
C GLN A 368 72.29 -1.43 32.70
N VAL A 369 71.44 -1.84 33.65
CA VAL A 369 70.08 -1.34 33.79
C VAL A 369 70.04 -0.29 34.90
N LEU A 370 69.57 0.92 34.57
CA LEU A 370 69.36 2.00 35.53
C LEU A 370 67.87 2.15 35.81
N GLN A 371 67.46 1.88 37.04
CA GLN A 371 66.06 1.97 37.46
C GLN A 371 65.82 3.31 38.16
N THR A 372 64.90 4.11 37.63
CA THR A 372 64.46 5.36 38.28
C THR A 372 62.98 5.22 38.65
N VAL A 373 62.68 5.11 39.94
CA VAL A 373 61.30 4.99 40.42
C VAL A 373 60.96 6.16 41.36
N PRO A 374 59.95 6.98 41.03
CA PRO A 374 59.49 8.05 41.91
C PRO A 374 58.68 7.48 43.09
N ALA A 375 58.80 8.04 44.29
CA ALA A 375 58.04 7.63 45.47
C ALA A 375 56.90 8.63 45.82
N PRO A 376 55.69 8.18 46.24
CA PRO A 376 55.13 6.83 46.15
C PRO A 376 54.14 6.65 44.98
N LEU A 377 54.26 5.54 44.25
CA LEU A 377 53.31 5.13 43.20
C LEU A 377 52.06 4.48 43.81
N PRO A 378 50.85 4.75 43.29
CA PRO A 378 49.62 4.13 43.78
C PRO A 378 49.60 2.61 43.49
N PRO A 379 48.95 1.80 44.36
CA PRO A 379 48.86 0.35 44.16
C PRO A 379 48.04 0.03 42.90
N LEU A 380 48.63 -0.74 41.98
CA LEU A 380 47.97 -1.16 40.75
C LEU A 380 47.22 -2.47 41.00
N HIS A 381 45.92 -2.49 40.73
CA HIS A 381 45.15 -3.74 40.72
C HIS A 381 45.26 -4.38 39.35
N SER A 382 46.06 -5.44 39.24
CA SER A 382 46.24 -6.16 37.98
C SER A 382 46.54 -7.63 38.24
N ASP A 383 46.45 -8.43 37.19
CA ASP A 383 47.09 -9.74 37.16
C ASP A 383 48.61 -9.53 37.08
N PRO A 384 49.39 -9.96 38.10
CA PRO A 384 50.84 -9.85 38.09
C PRO A 384 51.49 -10.67 36.96
N ILE A 385 50.89 -11.80 36.56
CA ILE A 385 51.46 -12.71 35.54
C ILE A 385 51.30 -12.11 34.14
N ALA A 386 50.22 -11.37 33.89
CA ALA A 386 50.02 -10.69 32.61
C ALA A 386 50.90 -9.44 32.43
N LEU A 387 51.37 -8.84 33.53
CA LEU A 387 52.21 -7.63 33.53
C LEU A 387 53.72 -7.92 33.54
N GLN A 388 54.13 -9.08 34.04
CA GLN A 388 55.53 -9.54 34.10
C GLN A 388 55.95 -10.20 32.79
#